data_AF-A0A2W7HXB3-F1
#
_entry.id   AF-A0A2W7HXB3-F1
#
_cell.length_a   1.000
_cell.length_b   1.000
_cell.length_c   1.000
_cell.angle_alpha   90.00
_cell.angle_beta   90.00
_cell.angle_gamma   90.00
#
_symmetry.space_group_name_H-M   'P 1'
#
loop_
_entity.id
_entity.type
_entity.pdbx_description
1 polymer ?
#
loop_
_entity_poly.entity_id
_entity_poly.type
_entity_poly.pdbx_seq_one_letter_code
_entity_poly.pdbx_strand_id
1 'polypeptide(L)'
;MIQLSVLILNYKVPYYLMHCLSSVIAATKDLEAEIIVVDNNSEDQSSAWVKKYFPQVILVENKVNSGFSKGNNLGFVHAKGKYVCLLNPDTYVGNHTFKNVYAFAETKQDVGAIGVKLIDGCGNFLPESKRNLPTPKVALEKIFQINKNYYSALSENKTGKVDVLVGAFMWMHRERYEKIGKLDEDYFMYGEDIDLSYKFLKAGYQNYYLGSESIIHYKGESTTRDKVYRQRFYGAMQIFYEKHFNKGKAVQFLVQQGLKLASLKDALIKKSNNEQVQKDYANYLLVTNKTSALKERLEEILYQKFNCISVNEILKKTLSDSYIVFDAEYITADDIKMVMEKQKNKQNCFRIKPRNFNFILGSDQSTSKGEVKDL
;
A
#
# COMPACT_ATOMS: atom_id res chain seq x y z
N MET A 1 -17.42 -19.96 10.11
CA MET A 1 -16.49 -19.12 10.90
C MET A 1 -15.89 -18.12 9.94
N ILE A 2 -15.84 -16.83 10.29
CA ILE A 2 -15.25 -15.80 9.42
C ILE A 2 -13.76 -16.13 9.24
N GLN A 3 -13.31 -16.19 7.99
CA GLN A 3 -11.94 -16.53 7.62
C GLN A 3 -11.02 -15.31 7.69
N LEU A 4 -11.49 -14.13 7.29
CA LEU A 4 -10.68 -12.93 7.15
C LEU A 4 -11.42 -11.67 7.63
N SER A 5 -10.75 -10.82 8.40
CA SER A 5 -11.13 -9.42 8.58
C SER A 5 -10.12 -8.50 7.88
N VAL A 6 -10.56 -7.71 6.91
CA VAL A 6 -9.73 -6.69 6.25
C VAL A 6 -9.88 -5.37 7.01
N LEU A 7 -8.79 -4.86 7.58
CA LEU A 7 -8.75 -3.60 8.32
C LEU A 7 -8.14 -2.51 7.46
N ILE A 8 -8.92 -1.46 7.20
CA ILE A 8 -8.50 -0.32 6.39
C ILE A 8 -8.64 0.95 7.23
N LEU A 9 -7.52 1.59 7.54
CA LEU A 9 -7.53 2.91 8.17
C LEU A 9 -7.49 4.00 7.10
N ASN A 10 -8.52 4.82 7.05
CA ASN A 10 -8.63 5.94 6.11
C ASN A 10 -8.30 7.28 6.77
N TYR A 11 -7.60 8.15 6.03
CA TYR A 11 -7.46 9.56 6.36
C TYR A 11 -7.34 10.39 5.08
N LYS A 12 -8.37 11.20 4.81
CA LYS A 12 -8.44 12.23 3.77
C LYS A 12 -8.16 11.77 2.32
N VAL A 13 -8.62 10.57 1.92
CA VAL A 13 -8.38 9.99 0.58
C VAL A 13 -9.62 9.26 -0.01
N PRO A 14 -10.76 9.95 -0.20
CA PRO A 14 -12.04 9.32 -0.53
C PRO A 14 -12.01 8.55 -1.86
N TYR A 15 -11.42 9.11 -2.91
CA TYR A 15 -11.34 8.46 -4.23
C TYR A 15 -10.53 7.15 -4.19
N TYR A 16 -9.36 7.18 -3.54
CA TYR A 16 -8.52 5.99 -3.37
C TYR A 16 -9.19 4.96 -2.47
N LEU A 17 -9.86 5.38 -1.40
CA LEU A 17 -10.63 4.48 -0.54
C LEU A 17 -11.74 3.75 -1.33
N MET A 18 -12.50 4.45 -2.18
CA MET A 18 -13.53 3.81 -3.01
C MET A 18 -12.92 2.82 -3.99
N HIS A 19 -11.78 3.17 -4.59
CA HIS A 19 -11.04 2.28 -5.49
C HIS A 19 -10.52 1.03 -4.78
N CYS A 20 -9.95 1.19 -3.59
CA CYS A 20 -9.50 0.10 -2.72
C CYS A 20 -10.67 -0.81 -2.35
N LEU A 21 -11.77 -0.27 -1.83
CA LEU A 21 -12.96 -1.04 -1.43
C LEU A 21 -13.58 -1.82 -2.60
N SER A 22 -13.66 -1.24 -3.80
CA SER A 22 -14.14 -1.96 -4.98
C SER A 22 -13.27 -3.19 -5.28
N SER A 23 -11.95 -3.10 -5.12
CA SER A 23 -11.04 -4.24 -5.32
C SER A 23 -11.11 -5.26 -4.19
N VAL A 24 -11.22 -4.80 -2.95
CA VAL A 24 -11.32 -5.67 -1.76
C VAL A 24 -12.59 -6.49 -1.81
N ILE A 25 -13.75 -5.88 -2.12
CA ILE A 25 -15.03 -6.60 -2.29
C ILE A 25 -14.93 -7.68 -3.37
N ALA A 26 -14.22 -7.40 -4.48
CA ALA A 26 -14.01 -8.40 -5.51
C ALA A 26 -13.08 -9.53 -5.05
N ALA A 27 -12.03 -9.20 -4.31
CA ALA A 27 -11.01 -10.13 -3.82
C ALA A 27 -11.48 -11.02 -2.65
N THR A 28 -12.55 -10.62 -1.96
CA THR A 28 -13.13 -11.40 -0.85
C THR A 28 -14.26 -12.32 -1.27
N LYS A 29 -14.67 -12.37 -2.55
CA LYS A 29 -15.83 -13.17 -3.00
C LYS A 29 -15.74 -14.66 -2.68
N ASP A 30 -14.53 -15.20 -2.64
CA ASP A 30 -14.25 -16.62 -2.41
C ASP A 30 -13.88 -16.91 -0.93
N LEU A 31 -14.07 -15.95 -0.03
CA LEU A 31 -13.77 -16.07 1.39
C LEU A 31 -14.94 -15.57 2.23
N GLU A 32 -15.19 -16.24 3.35
CA GLU A 32 -16.04 -15.69 4.41
C GLU A 32 -15.28 -14.54 5.08
N ALA A 33 -15.52 -13.31 4.64
CA ALA A 33 -14.74 -12.15 5.05
C ALA A 33 -15.62 -10.98 5.50
N GLU A 34 -15.08 -10.16 6.39
CA GLU A 34 -15.62 -8.86 6.74
C GLU A 34 -14.61 -7.75 6.43
N ILE A 35 -15.12 -6.57 6.09
CA ILE A 35 -14.30 -5.41 5.77
C ILE A 35 -14.65 -4.32 6.78
N ILE A 36 -13.62 -3.82 7.46
CA ILE A 36 -13.74 -2.81 8.50
C ILE A 36 -12.93 -1.60 8.04
N VAL A 37 -13.62 -0.46 7.90
CA VAL A 37 -13.00 0.82 7.59
C VAL A 37 -13.06 1.67 8.85
N VAL A 38 -11.90 2.17 9.29
CA VAL A 38 -11.83 3.20 10.32
C VAL A 38 -11.57 4.52 9.61
N ASP A 39 -12.52 5.45 9.65
CA ASP A 39 -12.28 6.82 9.22
C ASP A 39 -11.65 7.63 10.35
N ASN A 40 -10.42 8.11 10.14
CA ASN A 40 -9.61 8.72 11.20
C ASN A 40 -9.84 10.24 11.30
N ASN A 41 -11.12 10.63 11.37
CA ASN A 41 -11.59 12.02 11.33
C ASN A 41 -11.25 12.71 9.99
N SER A 42 -11.67 12.12 8.87
CA SER A 42 -11.56 12.75 7.56
C SER A 42 -12.71 13.75 7.40
N GLU A 43 -12.39 15.04 7.40
CA GLU A 43 -13.34 16.14 7.15
C GLU A 43 -13.71 16.24 5.65
N ASP A 44 -13.87 15.11 4.98
CA ASP A 44 -14.19 15.00 3.56
C ASP A 44 -15.31 13.97 3.32
N GLN A 45 -15.46 13.51 2.08
CA GLN A 45 -16.56 12.64 1.70
C GLN A 45 -16.34 11.16 2.06
N SER A 46 -15.20 10.77 2.62
CA SER A 46 -14.84 9.36 2.86
C SER A 46 -15.94 8.58 3.58
N SER A 47 -16.35 9.01 4.77
CA SER A 47 -17.35 8.30 5.57
C SER A 47 -18.73 8.28 4.91
N ALA A 48 -19.14 9.40 4.30
CA ALA A 48 -20.41 9.50 3.59
C ALA A 48 -20.46 8.55 2.37
N TRP A 49 -19.35 8.44 1.63
CA TRP A 49 -19.24 7.57 0.47
C TRP A 49 -19.19 6.09 0.87
N VAL A 50 -18.50 5.73 1.95
CA VAL A 50 -18.55 4.34 2.47
C VAL A 50 -19.99 3.95 2.81
N LYS A 51 -20.72 4.78 3.57
CA LYS A 51 -22.13 4.53 3.93
C LYS A 51 -23.03 4.37 2.70
N LYS A 52 -22.80 5.19 1.66
CA LYS A 52 -23.62 5.20 0.45
C LYS A 52 -23.33 4.03 -0.49
N TYR A 53 -22.06 3.78 -0.78
CA TYR A 53 -21.64 2.86 -1.85
C TYR A 53 -21.28 1.46 -1.34
N PHE A 54 -20.96 1.34 -0.05
CA PHE A 54 -20.52 0.09 0.57
C PHE A 54 -21.24 -0.16 1.91
N PRO A 55 -22.58 -0.23 1.94
CA PRO A 55 -23.35 -0.42 3.18
C PRO A 55 -23.02 -1.73 3.93
N GLN A 56 -22.39 -2.70 3.26
CA GLN A 56 -21.91 -3.95 3.85
C GLN A 56 -20.59 -3.80 4.63
N VAL A 57 -19.88 -2.67 4.49
CA VAL A 57 -18.62 -2.40 5.20
C VAL A 57 -18.92 -1.91 6.60
N ILE A 58 -18.20 -2.45 7.59
CA ILE A 58 -18.26 -1.98 8.97
C ILE A 58 -17.46 -0.67 9.04
N LEU A 59 -18.16 0.46 9.09
CA LEU A 59 -17.53 1.77 9.23
C LEU A 59 -17.44 2.19 10.69
N VAL A 60 -16.24 2.56 11.13
CA VAL A 60 -15.95 3.13 12.44
C VAL A 60 -15.44 4.56 12.27
N GLU A 61 -16.22 5.55 12.71
CA GLU A 61 -15.85 6.96 12.61
C GLU A 61 -15.11 7.39 13.89
N ASN A 62 -13.79 7.57 13.77
CA ASN A 62 -12.97 8.07 14.88
C ASN A 62 -13.12 9.59 15.00
N LYS A 63 -13.20 10.09 16.23
CA LYS A 63 -13.42 11.52 16.51
C LYS A 63 -12.17 12.37 16.35
N VAL A 64 -11.00 11.74 16.32
CA VAL A 64 -9.69 12.41 16.19
C VAL A 64 -8.79 11.60 15.28
N ASN A 65 -7.84 12.23 14.61
CA ASN A 65 -6.78 11.50 13.91
C ASN A 65 -5.77 10.97 14.93
N SER A 66 -5.94 9.72 15.37
CA SER A 66 -5.08 9.09 16.38
C SER A 66 -3.81 8.43 15.82
N GLY A 67 -3.54 8.59 14.51
CA GLY A 67 -2.44 7.90 13.83
C GLY A 67 -2.77 6.46 13.45
N PHE A 68 -1.79 5.81 12.82
CA PHE A 68 -1.91 4.50 12.19
C PHE A 68 -2.15 3.37 13.19
N SER A 69 -1.32 3.26 14.23
CA SER A 69 -1.43 2.17 15.21
C SER A 69 -2.77 2.20 15.95
N LYS A 70 -3.10 3.33 16.59
CA LYS A 70 -4.35 3.49 17.35
C LYS A 70 -5.59 3.33 16.46
N GLY A 71 -5.55 3.90 15.26
CA GLY A 71 -6.65 3.79 14.30
C GLY A 71 -6.91 2.35 13.87
N ASN A 72 -5.87 1.58 13.53
CA ASN A 72 -6.02 0.17 13.19
C ASN A 72 -6.44 -0.69 14.39
N ASN A 73 -5.92 -0.39 15.59
CA ASN A 73 -6.33 -1.09 16.82
C ASN A 73 -7.81 -0.85 17.14
N LEU A 74 -8.34 0.36 16.88
CA LEU A 74 -9.77 0.65 16.99
C LEU A 74 -10.60 -0.23 16.05
N GLY A 75 -10.17 -0.38 14.80
CA GLY A 75 -10.82 -1.28 13.83
C GLY A 75 -10.74 -2.76 14.24
N PHE A 76 -9.61 -3.18 14.80
CA PHE A 76 -9.39 -4.55 15.24
C PHE A 76 -10.40 -5.03 16.30
N VAL A 77 -10.97 -4.14 17.12
CA VAL A 77 -12.02 -4.47 18.10
C VAL A 77 -13.23 -5.13 17.43
N HIS A 78 -13.49 -4.81 16.17
CA HIS A 78 -14.61 -5.35 15.39
C HIS A 78 -14.24 -6.63 14.61
N ALA A 79 -12.95 -7.00 14.56
CA ALA A 79 -12.46 -8.12 13.77
C ALA A 79 -12.74 -9.48 14.42
N LYS A 80 -13.40 -10.36 13.69
CA LYS A 80 -13.83 -11.71 14.07
C LYS A 80 -13.20 -12.82 13.22
N GLY A 81 -12.46 -12.47 12.17
CA GLY A 81 -11.85 -13.42 11.25
C GLY A 81 -10.72 -14.23 11.89
N LYS A 82 -10.53 -15.48 11.45
CA LYS A 82 -9.35 -16.29 11.81
C LYS A 82 -8.05 -15.53 11.52
N TYR A 83 -8.03 -14.83 10.38
CA TYR A 83 -6.95 -13.94 9.97
C TYR A 83 -7.42 -12.49 9.94
N VAL A 84 -6.45 -11.59 10.08
CA VAL A 84 -6.61 -10.15 9.92
C VAL A 84 -5.62 -9.66 8.88
N CYS A 85 -6.07 -8.81 7.96
CA CYS A 85 -5.20 -8.14 7.01
C CYS A 85 -5.24 -6.62 7.23
N LEU A 86 -4.12 -6.04 7.64
CA LEU A 86 -3.94 -4.58 7.56
C LEU A 86 -3.74 -4.21 6.10
N LEU A 87 -4.54 -3.26 5.61
CA LEU A 87 -4.50 -2.81 4.22
C LEU A 87 -4.62 -1.29 4.16
N ASN A 88 -3.72 -0.65 3.43
CA ASN A 88 -3.79 0.80 3.21
C ASN A 88 -4.96 1.18 2.26
N PRO A 89 -5.56 2.38 2.44
CA PRO A 89 -6.69 2.83 1.63
C PRO A 89 -6.28 3.21 0.19
N ASP A 90 -4.99 3.40 -0.08
CA ASP A 90 -4.43 3.70 -1.40
C ASP A 90 -3.81 2.45 -2.06
N THR A 91 -4.48 1.30 -1.91
CA THR A 91 -4.10 0.03 -2.52
C THR A 91 -5.14 -0.49 -3.52
N TYR A 92 -4.71 -1.35 -4.43
CA TYR A 92 -5.58 -2.06 -5.37
C TYR A 92 -5.18 -3.54 -5.41
N VAL A 93 -6.05 -4.39 -4.88
CA VAL A 93 -5.76 -5.83 -4.67
C VAL A 93 -6.28 -6.68 -5.83
N GLY A 94 -5.60 -7.80 -6.09
CA GLY A 94 -6.05 -8.77 -7.09
C GLY A 94 -7.26 -9.58 -6.65
N ASN A 95 -8.04 -10.06 -7.61
CA ASN A 95 -9.24 -10.85 -7.32
C ASN A 95 -8.91 -12.14 -6.55
N HIS A 96 -7.72 -12.70 -6.74
CA HIS A 96 -7.29 -13.94 -6.09
C HIS A 96 -6.33 -13.73 -4.92
N THR A 97 -5.90 -12.49 -4.67
CA THR A 97 -4.82 -12.20 -3.72
C THR A 97 -5.12 -12.72 -2.32
N PHE A 98 -6.30 -12.44 -1.76
CA PHE A 98 -6.63 -12.91 -0.41
C PHE A 98 -6.79 -14.42 -0.33
N LYS A 99 -7.40 -15.05 -1.35
CA LYS A 99 -7.56 -16.51 -1.43
C LYS A 99 -6.20 -17.22 -1.46
N ASN A 100 -5.26 -16.70 -2.25
CA ASN A 100 -3.92 -17.27 -2.39
C ASN A 100 -3.08 -17.07 -1.12
N VAL A 101 -3.18 -15.90 -0.48
CA VAL A 101 -2.54 -15.64 0.82
C VAL A 101 -3.14 -16.53 1.91
N TYR A 102 -4.47 -16.71 1.95
CA TYR A 102 -5.14 -17.63 2.86
C TYR A 102 -4.62 -19.06 2.67
N ALA A 103 -4.63 -19.56 1.43
CA ALA A 103 -4.13 -20.90 1.12
C ALA A 103 -2.67 -21.08 1.54
N PHE A 104 -1.82 -20.09 1.29
CA PHE A 104 -0.43 -20.12 1.73
C PHE A 104 -0.30 -20.12 3.26
N ALA A 105 -1.07 -19.29 3.97
CA ALA A 105 -1.06 -19.21 5.43
C ALA A 105 -1.41 -20.55 6.08
N GLU A 106 -2.41 -21.27 5.55
CA GLU A 106 -2.81 -22.58 6.06
C GLU A 106 -1.71 -23.66 5.92
N THR A 107 -0.74 -23.48 5.02
CA THR A 107 0.41 -24.39 4.89
C THR A 107 1.51 -24.18 5.92
N LYS A 108 1.40 -23.15 6.77
CA LYS A 108 2.46 -22.68 7.67
C LYS A 108 1.97 -22.67 9.11
N GLN A 109 2.68 -23.37 9.99
CA GLN A 109 2.33 -23.42 11.41
C GLN A 109 2.87 -22.22 12.20
N ASP A 110 3.90 -21.53 11.70
CA ASP A 110 4.70 -20.52 12.40
C ASP A 110 4.51 -19.09 11.83
N VAL A 111 3.47 -18.85 11.04
CA VAL A 111 3.18 -17.50 10.49
C VAL A 111 3.09 -16.45 11.59
N GLY A 112 3.95 -15.43 11.48
CA GLY A 112 3.81 -14.15 12.14
C GLY A 112 2.95 -13.23 11.29
N ALA A 113 3.56 -12.66 10.24
CA ALA A 113 2.88 -11.90 9.21
C ALA A 113 3.23 -12.40 7.80
N ILE A 114 2.32 -12.21 6.84
CA ILE A 114 2.54 -12.42 5.41
C ILE A 114 2.35 -11.09 4.68
N GLY A 115 3.34 -10.72 3.88
CA GLY A 115 3.27 -9.61 2.93
C GLY A 115 3.35 -10.12 1.50
N VAL A 116 3.00 -9.26 0.55
CA VAL A 116 2.98 -9.58 -0.89
C VAL A 116 3.86 -8.60 -1.65
N LYS A 117 4.11 -8.87 -2.94
CA LYS A 117 4.78 -7.92 -3.82
C LYS A 117 3.95 -6.64 -3.91
N LEU A 118 4.60 -5.50 -3.72
CA LEU A 118 3.98 -4.19 -3.96
C LEU A 118 4.55 -3.61 -5.25
N ILE A 119 3.67 -3.06 -6.08
CA ILE A 119 4.04 -2.21 -7.22
C ILE A 119 3.43 -0.81 -7.05
N ASP A 120 4.06 0.21 -7.61
CA ASP A 120 3.50 1.57 -7.61
C ASP A 120 2.47 1.79 -8.74
N GLY A 121 1.91 2.99 -8.81
CA GLY A 121 0.99 3.41 -9.89
C GLY A 121 1.60 3.37 -11.29
N CYS A 122 2.91 3.16 -11.42
CA CYS A 122 3.65 3.01 -12.67
C CYS A 122 4.03 1.55 -12.97
N GLY A 123 3.59 0.60 -12.14
CA GLY A 123 3.91 -0.83 -12.26
C GLY A 123 5.32 -1.21 -11.79
N ASN A 124 6.07 -0.28 -11.17
CA ASN A 124 7.41 -0.55 -10.67
C ASN A 124 7.37 -1.25 -9.32
N PHE A 125 8.25 -2.24 -9.13
CA PHE A 125 8.38 -2.93 -7.85
C PHE A 125 8.82 -1.98 -6.75
N LEU A 126 8.19 -2.12 -5.58
CA LEU A 126 8.51 -1.40 -4.35
C LEU A 126 9.32 -2.31 -3.41
N PRO A 127 10.66 -2.13 -3.33
CA PRO A 127 11.52 -2.95 -2.48
C PRO A 127 11.17 -2.87 -1.00
N GLU A 128 10.52 -1.79 -0.57
CA GLU A 128 10.08 -1.62 0.80
C GLU A 128 9.01 -2.61 1.26
N SER A 129 8.41 -3.38 0.34
CA SER A 129 7.53 -4.51 0.64
C SER A 129 8.19 -5.58 1.52
N LYS A 130 9.53 -5.64 1.52
CA LYS A 130 10.34 -6.53 2.36
C LYS A 130 11.69 -5.93 2.72
N ARG A 131 11.99 -5.87 4.01
CA ARG A 131 13.22 -5.25 4.55
C ARG A 131 13.94 -6.23 5.46
N ASN A 132 15.23 -5.99 5.64
CA ASN A 132 15.96 -6.59 6.76
C ASN A 132 15.68 -5.77 8.02
N LEU A 133 15.88 -6.36 9.19
CA LEU A 133 15.70 -5.66 10.45
C LEU A 133 16.65 -4.44 10.50
N PRO A 134 16.16 -3.21 10.76
CA PRO A 134 16.98 -2.01 10.75
C PRO A 134 17.77 -1.91 12.06
N THR A 135 18.66 -2.87 12.33
CA THR A 135 19.61 -2.78 13.45
C THR A 135 20.42 -1.48 13.35
N PRO A 136 20.99 -0.96 14.45
CA PRO A 136 21.78 0.27 14.40
C PRO A 136 22.85 0.28 13.30
N LYS A 137 23.52 -0.86 13.08
CA LYS A 137 24.49 -1.04 11.99
C LYS A 137 23.84 -0.90 10.61
N VAL A 138 22.75 -1.63 10.36
CA VAL A 138 22.02 -1.61 9.06
C VAL A 138 21.47 -0.21 8.75
N ALA A 139 20.94 0.49 9.75
CA ALA A 139 20.46 1.85 9.58
C ALA A 139 21.60 2.85 9.29
N LEU A 140 22.75 2.70 9.96
CA LEU A 140 23.94 3.51 9.69
C LEU A 140 24.44 3.29 8.25
N GLU A 141 24.54 2.03 7.81
CA GLU A 141 24.92 1.67 6.44
C GLU A 141 23.99 2.31 5.41
N LYS A 142 22.68 2.37 5.66
CA LYS A 142 21.71 3.06 4.81
C LYS A 142 21.95 4.56 4.74
N ILE A 143 22.17 5.22 5.88
CA ILE A 143 22.38 6.68 5.96
C ILE A 143 23.60 7.11 5.13
N PHE A 144 24.67 6.32 5.21
CA PHE A 144 25.91 6.56 4.48
C PHE A 144 25.94 5.92 3.08
N GLN A 145 24.86 5.26 2.66
CA GLN A 145 24.75 4.55 1.38
C GLN A 145 25.89 3.54 1.14
N ILE A 146 26.45 2.98 2.23
CA ILE A 146 27.60 2.07 2.19
C ILE A 146 27.17 0.73 1.58
N ASN A 147 26.00 0.22 1.99
CA ASN A 147 25.47 -1.06 1.53
C ASN A 147 23.95 -0.98 1.26
N LYS A 148 23.47 -1.83 0.36
CA LYS A 148 22.03 -2.00 0.07
C LYS A 148 21.34 -3.00 1.01
N ASN A 149 21.98 -3.36 2.13
CA ASN A 149 21.53 -4.36 3.11
C ASN A 149 20.25 -3.98 3.88
N TYR A 150 19.67 -2.80 3.64
CA TYR A 150 18.40 -2.43 4.26
C TYR A 150 17.22 -3.23 3.69
N TYR A 151 17.26 -3.56 2.40
CA TYR A 151 16.23 -4.37 1.76
C TYR A 151 16.62 -5.84 1.78
N SER A 152 15.61 -6.72 1.88
CA SER A 152 15.85 -8.16 1.80
C SER A 152 16.39 -8.54 0.42
N ALA A 153 17.44 -9.37 0.39
CA ALA A 153 18.05 -9.89 -0.83
C ALA A 153 17.17 -10.87 -1.62
N LEU A 154 16.04 -11.30 -1.04
CA LEU A 154 15.04 -12.13 -1.72
C LEU A 154 14.59 -11.45 -3.03
N SER A 155 14.52 -12.17 -4.14
CA SER A 155 14.08 -11.57 -5.41
C SER A 155 12.59 -11.19 -5.36
N GLU A 156 12.17 -10.19 -6.15
CA GLU A 156 10.81 -9.64 -6.11
C GLU A 156 9.69 -10.67 -6.32
N ASN A 157 9.91 -11.70 -7.15
CA ASN A 157 8.90 -12.71 -7.48
C ASN A 157 9.09 -14.04 -6.73
N LYS A 158 9.96 -14.06 -5.71
CA LYS A 158 10.23 -15.27 -4.91
C LYS A 158 9.47 -15.22 -3.60
N THR A 159 9.11 -16.40 -3.11
CA THR A 159 8.50 -16.57 -1.79
C THR A 159 9.56 -16.97 -0.78
N GLY A 160 9.55 -16.37 0.39
CA GLY A 160 10.56 -16.66 1.41
C GLY A 160 10.35 -15.92 2.72
N LYS A 161 11.19 -16.26 3.70
CA LYS A 161 11.23 -15.58 5.00
C LYS A 161 11.92 -14.22 4.85
N VAL A 162 11.39 -13.22 5.54
CA VAL A 162 11.96 -11.87 5.61
C VAL A 162 11.84 -11.34 7.03
N ASP A 163 12.66 -10.35 7.40
CA ASP A 163 12.60 -9.84 8.77
C ASP A 163 11.41 -8.91 8.97
N VAL A 164 11.23 -7.97 8.04
CA VAL A 164 10.29 -6.85 8.18
C VAL A 164 9.43 -6.73 6.92
N LEU A 165 8.12 -6.64 7.15
CA LEU A 165 7.12 -6.32 6.15
C LEU A 165 6.61 -4.88 6.35
N VAL A 166 5.86 -4.37 5.39
CA VAL A 166 5.30 -3.01 5.42
C VAL A 166 3.81 -3.03 5.72
N GLY A 167 3.34 -2.08 6.53
CA GLY A 167 1.94 -1.97 6.95
C GLY A 167 0.91 -1.76 5.84
N ALA A 168 1.35 -1.55 4.59
CA ALA A 168 0.46 -1.39 3.43
C ALA A 168 -0.31 -2.68 3.09
N PHE A 169 0.27 -3.85 3.39
CA PHE A 169 -0.38 -5.15 3.34
C PHE A 169 0.29 -6.07 4.36
N MET A 170 -0.40 -6.42 5.44
CA MET A 170 0.08 -7.41 6.42
C MET A 170 -1.04 -8.35 6.83
N TRP A 171 -0.94 -9.61 6.38
CA TRP A 171 -1.85 -10.68 6.75
C TRP A 171 -1.33 -11.45 7.96
N MET A 172 -2.13 -11.62 8.99
CA MET A 172 -1.71 -12.16 10.29
C MET A 172 -2.78 -13.05 10.89
N HIS A 173 -2.38 -14.07 11.65
CA HIS A 173 -3.32 -14.85 12.46
C HIS A 173 -3.87 -13.98 13.61
N ARG A 174 -5.20 -13.86 13.75
CA ARG A 174 -5.83 -12.92 14.68
C ARG A 174 -5.32 -13.08 16.11
N GLU A 175 -5.34 -14.32 16.61
CA GLU A 175 -4.91 -14.63 17.98
C GLU A 175 -3.43 -14.33 18.23
N ARG A 176 -2.57 -14.51 17.21
CA ARG A 176 -1.13 -14.25 17.35
C ARG A 176 -0.87 -12.76 17.37
N TYR A 177 -1.51 -12.03 16.46
CA TYR A 177 -1.47 -10.57 16.42
C TYR A 177 -1.93 -9.95 17.75
N GLU A 178 -3.02 -10.47 18.32
CA GLU A 178 -3.52 -10.07 19.65
C GLU A 178 -2.53 -10.40 20.77
N LYS A 179 -2.01 -11.65 20.81
CA LYS A 179 -1.09 -12.14 21.83
C LYS A 179 0.23 -11.35 21.89
N ILE A 180 0.77 -10.91 20.75
CA ILE A 180 2.00 -10.11 20.72
C ILE A 180 1.77 -8.61 20.98
N GLY A 181 0.55 -8.22 21.35
CA GLY A 181 0.22 -6.84 21.74
C GLY A 181 -0.22 -5.94 20.58
N LYS A 182 -0.53 -6.48 19.40
CA LYS A 182 -1.01 -5.74 18.21
C LYS A 182 -0.01 -4.66 17.72
N LEU A 183 -0.49 -3.65 17.00
CA LEU A 183 0.28 -2.45 16.70
C LEU A 183 0.51 -1.66 17.99
N ASP A 184 1.75 -1.23 18.17
CA ASP A 184 2.14 -0.47 19.35
C ASP A 184 1.71 0.99 19.21
N GLU A 185 0.95 1.48 20.19
CA GLU A 185 0.27 2.76 20.15
C GLU A 185 1.16 3.97 20.47
N ASP A 186 2.41 3.73 20.88
CA ASP A 186 3.42 4.80 20.98
C ASP A 186 3.83 5.30 19.59
N TYR A 187 3.66 4.47 18.55
CA TYR A 187 3.89 4.87 17.18
C TYR A 187 2.65 5.56 16.61
N PHE A 188 2.80 6.81 16.19
CA PHE A 188 1.79 7.48 15.39
C PHE A 188 1.78 6.94 13.95
N MET A 189 2.95 6.74 13.32
CA MET A 189 3.13 6.20 11.95
C MET A 189 4.61 5.92 11.63
N TYR A 190 4.90 5.05 10.65
CA TYR A 190 6.20 4.72 10.02
C TYR A 190 7.20 3.82 10.78
N GLY A 191 6.86 3.29 11.94
CA GLY A 191 7.72 2.34 12.67
C GLY A 191 6.98 1.15 13.26
N GLU A 192 5.66 1.24 13.32
CA GLU A 192 4.77 0.22 13.83
C GLU A 192 4.83 -1.09 13.05
N ASP A 193 5.08 -1.04 11.74
CA ASP A 193 5.22 -2.25 10.90
C ASP A 193 6.55 -2.98 11.18
N ILE A 194 7.63 -2.23 11.40
CA ILE A 194 8.94 -2.74 11.81
C ILE A 194 8.86 -3.36 13.21
N ASP A 195 8.27 -2.63 14.16
CA ASP A 195 8.04 -3.07 15.53
C ASP A 195 7.22 -4.36 15.56
N LEU A 196 6.08 -4.38 14.86
CA LEU A 196 5.19 -5.53 14.78
C LEU A 196 5.89 -6.75 14.16
N SER A 197 6.57 -6.56 13.03
CA SER A 197 7.34 -7.61 12.37
C SER A 197 8.38 -8.20 13.32
N TYR A 198 9.08 -7.35 14.07
CA TYR A 198 10.11 -7.81 15.00
C TYR A 198 9.54 -8.48 16.25
N LYS A 199 8.38 -8.05 16.75
CA LYS A 199 7.65 -8.72 17.84
C LYS A 199 7.25 -10.14 17.45
N PHE A 200 6.80 -10.38 16.21
CA PHE A 200 6.56 -11.74 15.73
C PHE A 200 7.82 -12.61 15.76
N LEU A 201 8.96 -12.09 15.25
CA LEU A 201 10.23 -12.82 15.27
C LEU A 201 10.69 -13.15 16.70
N LYS A 202 10.57 -12.19 17.63
CA LYS A 202 10.89 -12.39 19.05
C LYS A 202 10.00 -13.43 19.73
N ALA A 203 8.75 -13.56 19.29
CA ALA A 203 7.81 -14.57 19.78
C ALA A 203 8.00 -15.95 19.12
N GLY A 204 9.03 -16.12 18.26
CA GLY A 204 9.35 -17.39 17.59
C GLY A 204 8.58 -17.62 16.29
N TYR A 205 7.75 -16.67 15.85
CA TYR A 205 7.06 -16.74 14.56
C TYR A 205 7.95 -16.25 13.42
N GLN A 206 7.50 -16.47 12.19
CA GLN A 206 8.23 -16.13 10.96
C GLN A 206 7.39 -15.21 10.08
N ASN A 207 8.02 -14.14 9.57
CA ASN A 207 7.39 -13.30 8.57
C ASN A 207 7.70 -13.83 7.17
N TYR A 208 6.68 -13.90 6.32
CA TYR A 208 6.79 -14.43 4.97
C TYR A 208 6.47 -13.35 3.95
N TYR A 209 7.27 -13.30 2.89
CA TYR A 209 6.98 -12.55 1.68
C TYR A 209 6.51 -13.53 0.61
N LEU A 210 5.33 -13.29 0.04
CA LEU A 210 4.72 -14.06 -1.04
C LEU A 210 4.86 -13.29 -2.36
N GLY A 211 6.00 -13.47 -3.03
CA GLY A 211 6.31 -12.74 -4.28
C GLY A 211 5.52 -13.19 -5.51
N SER A 212 4.75 -14.28 -5.41
CA SER A 212 3.83 -14.72 -6.47
C SER A 212 2.57 -13.87 -6.56
N GLU A 213 2.22 -13.15 -5.50
CA GLU A 213 1.08 -12.24 -5.44
C GLU A 213 1.57 -10.79 -5.50
N SER A 214 0.89 -9.95 -6.28
CA SER A 214 1.17 -8.51 -6.34
C SER A 214 -0.08 -7.66 -6.11
N ILE A 215 0.10 -6.49 -5.50
CA ILE A 215 -0.92 -5.45 -5.37
C ILE A 215 -0.32 -4.09 -5.75
N ILE A 216 -1.17 -3.15 -6.16
CA ILE A 216 -0.75 -1.75 -6.36
C ILE A 216 -0.82 -1.03 -5.02
N HIS A 217 0.18 -0.21 -4.72
CA HIS A 217 0.18 0.75 -3.62
C HIS A 217 0.63 2.11 -4.17
N TYR A 218 -0.30 3.06 -4.27
CA TYR A 218 -0.07 4.34 -4.97
C TYR A 218 0.93 5.25 -4.24
N LYS A 219 0.94 5.21 -2.91
CA LYS A 219 1.89 5.86 -1.99
C LYS A 219 1.92 7.39 -2.10
N GLY A 220 1.80 8.04 -0.95
CA GLY A 220 1.92 9.50 -0.84
C GLY A 220 0.58 10.24 -0.99
N GLU A 221 -0.53 9.52 -1.09
CA GLU A 221 -1.87 10.11 -1.16
C GLU A 221 -2.29 10.78 0.16
N SER A 222 -2.12 10.08 1.29
CA SER A 222 -2.46 10.61 2.62
C SER A 222 -1.31 11.34 3.34
N THR A 223 -0.09 11.38 2.79
CA THR A 223 1.02 12.08 3.45
C THR A 223 1.98 12.76 2.47
N THR A 224 2.18 14.06 2.72
CA THR A 224 3.22 14.85 2.06
C THR A 224 4.56 14.61 2.73
N ARG A 225 5.62 14.35 1.96
CA ARG A 225 7.00 14.25 2.49
C ARG A 225 7.56 15.61 2.90
N ASP A 226 7.09 16.15 4.00
CA ASP A 226 7.46 17.45 4.56
C ASP A 226 8.32 17.28 5.85
N LYS A 227 8.48 18.38 6.60
CA LYS A 227 9.20 18.36 7.89
C LYS A 227 8.50 17.45 8.91
N VAL A 228 7.17 17.43 8.93
CA VAL A 228 6.36 16.62 9.86
C VAL A 228 6.56 15.13 9.55
N TYR A 229 6.56 14.75 8.28
CA TYR A 229 6.90 13.39 7.84
C TYR A 229 8.27 12.95 8.38
N ARG A 230 9.32 13.77 8.18
CA ARG A 230 10.67 13.43 8.66
C ARG A 230 10.70 13.28 10.18
N GLN A 231 10.11 14.22 10.91
CA GLN A 231 10.04 14.16 12.37
C GLN A 231 9.33 12.89 12.86
N ARG A 232 8.21 12.51 12.24
CA ARG A 232 7.49 11.27 12.55
C ARG A 232 8.33 10.04 12.25
N PHE A 233 8.96 9.97 11.08
CA PHE A 233 9.79 8.84 10.68
C PHE A 233 10.99 8.63 11.63
N TYR A 234 11.76 9.68 11.91
CA TYR A 234 12.92 9.56 12.80
C TYR A 234 12.52 9.37 14.27
N GLY A 235 11.41 9.98 14.71
CA GLY A 235 10.83 9.71 16.03
C GLY A 235 10.41 8.26 16.19
N ALA A 236 9.77 7.67 15.17
CA ALA A 236 9.42 6.25 15.16
C ALA A 236 10.66 5.35 15.26
N MET A 237 11.75 5.67 14.54
CA MET A 237 12.99 4.90 14.65
C MET A 237 13.63 5.03 16.03
N GLN A 238 13.56 6.21 16.65
CA GLN A 238 14.01 6.38 18.04
C GLN A 238 13.25 5.47 19.01
N ILE A 239 11.91 5.46 18.93
CA ILE A 239 11.06 4.57 19.74
C ILE A 239 11.47 3.11 19.54
N PHE A 240 11.65 2.68 18.29
CA PHE A 240 12.05 1.32 17.96
C PHE A 240 13.39 0.93 18.60
N TYR A 241 14.41 1.79 18.50
CA TYR A 241 15.71 1.52 19.12
C TYR A 241 15.67 1.51 20.64
N GLU A 242 14.91 2.41 21.25
CA GLU A 242 14.72 2.46 22.70
C GLU A 242 14.03 1.20 23.23
N LYS A 243 13.06 0.67 22.50
CA LYS A 243 12.33 -0.56 22.89
C LYS A 243 13.10 -1.85 22.67
N HIS A 244 14.00 -1.89 21.69
CA HIS A 244 14.53 -3.16 21.20
C HIS A 244 16.05 -3.30 21.23
N PHE A 245 16.78 -2.20 21.28
CA PHE A 245 18.25 -2.19 21.21
C PHE A 245 18.88 -1.38 22.35
N ASN A 246 18.14 -1.17 23.44
CA ASN A 246 18.63 -0.46 24.62
C ASN A 246 19.79 -1.22 25.29
N LYS A 247 21.01 -0.86 24.91
CA LYS A 247 22.27 -1.33 25.49
C LYS A 247 22.94 -0.27 26.38
N GLY A 248 22.15 0.65 26.94
CA GLY A 248 22.61 1.74 27.82
C GLY A 248 22.62 3.13 27.18
N LYS A 249 22.77 4.16 28.02
CA LYS A 249 22.61 5.59 27.66
C LYS A 249 23.55 6.06 26.55
N ALA A 250 24.77 5.53 26.47
CA ALA A 250 25.75 5.91 25.45
C ALA A 250 25.34 5.48 24.03
N VAL A 251 24.84 4.25 23.88
CA VAL A 251 24.35 3.74 22.59
C VAL A 251 23.10 4.51 22.16
N GLN A 252 22.19 4.81 23.10
CA GLN A 252 21.01 5.64 22.82
C GLN A 252 21.40 7.03 22.33
N PHE A 253 22.36 7.68 23.00
CA PHE A 253 22.86 8.99 22.58
C PHE A 253 23.42 8.95 21.16
N LEU A 254 24.24 7.94 20.81
CA LEU A 254 24.80 7.79 19.47
C LEU A 254 23.72 7.57 18.40
N VAL A 255 22.72 6.74 18.69
CA VAL A 255 21.57 6.55 17.79
C VAL A 255 20.81 7.86 17.59
N GLN A 256 20.54 8.61 18.66
CA GLN A 256 19.85 9.91 18.57
C GLN A 256 20.63 10.93 17.73
N GLN A 257 21.97 11.00 17.90
CA GLN A 257 22.81 11.87 17.07
C GLN A 257 22.80 11.41 15.60
N GLY A 258 22.89 10.10 15.35
CA GLY A 258 22.83 9.52 14.00
C GLY A 258 21.51 9.83 13.27
N LEU A 259 20.38 9.69 13.97
CA LEU A 259 19.05 10.01 13.42
C LEU A 259 18.89 11.52 13.16
N LYS A 260 19.41 12.39 14.04
CA LYS A 260 19.44 13.84 13.81
C LYS A 260 20.24 14.19 12.56
N LEU A 261 21.44 13.64 12.41
CA LEU A 261 22.29 13.87 11.23
C LEU A 261 21.61 13.39 9.94
N ALA A 262 20.99 12.21 9.98
CA ALA A 262 20.22 11.69 8.84
C ALA A 262 19.05 12.62 8.49
N SER A 263 18.29 13.09 9.48
CA SER A 263 17.17 14.01 9.25
C SER A 263 17.62 15.34 8.65
N LEU A 264 18.80 15.84 9.00
CA LEU A 264 19.37 17.05 8.43
C LEU A 264 19.82 16.82 6.99
N LYS A 265 20.49 15.69 6.71
CA LYS A 265 20.86 15.29 5.35
C LYS A 265 19.64 15.18 4.43
N ASP A 266 18.57 14.53 4.89
CA ASP A 266 17.31 14.39 4.14
C ASP A 266 16.59 15.73 3.94
N ALA A 267 16.79 16.71 4.83
CA ALA A 267 16.27 18.06 4.67
C ALA A 267 17.05 18.88 3.63
N LEU A 268 18.35 18.60 3.46
CA LEU A 268 19.22 19.27 2.49
C LEU A 268 19.05 18.74 1.06
N ILE A 269 18.56 17.51 0.90
CA ILE A 269 18.14 16.98 -0.40
C ILE A 269 16.89 17.74 -0.84
N LYS A 270 17.08 18.79 -1.65
CA LYS A 270 16.01 19.57 -2.29
C LYS A 270 15.02 18.63 -2.97
N LYS A 271 13.73 18.75 -2.63
CA LYS A 271 12.64 18.27 -3.49
C LYS A 271 12.68 19.12 -4.76
N SER A 272 12.76 18.48 -5.93
CA SER A 272 12.29 19.15 -7.14
C SER A 272 10.78 19.31 -6.98
N ASN A 273 10.29 20.54 -7.07
CA ASN A 273 8.89 20.78 -7.34
C ASN A 273 8.69 20.34 -8.79
N ASN A 274 8.24 19.11 -9.01
CA ASN A 274 7.66 18.76 -10.29
C ASN A 274 6.23 19.28 -10.23
N GLU A 275 6.00 20.47 -10.79
CA GLU A 275 4.66 20.83 -11.23
C GLU A 275 4.15 19.71 -12.16
N GLN A 276 2.90 19.30 -11.98
CA GLN A 276 2.22 18.44 -12.94
C GLN A 276 2.02 19.26 -14.22
N VAL A 277 3.04 19.30 -15.06
CA VAL A 277 2.89 19.80 -16.43
C VAL A 277 2.04 18.77 -17.16
N GLN A 278 0.95 19.23 -17.77
CA GLN A 278 0.13 18.41 -18.65
C GLN A 278 1.02 17.87 -19.77
N LYS A 279 1.34 16.58 -19.68
CA LYS A 279 2.17 15.89 -20.67
C LYS A 279 1.26 15.35 -21.76
N ASP A 280 1.54 15.72 -23.00
CA ASP A 280 0.94 15.04 -24.15
C ASP A 280 1.66 13.71 -24.39
N TYR A 281 0.88 12.68 -24.72
CA TYR A 281 1.37 11.34 -24.98
C TYR A 281 1.17 11.00 -26.46
N ALA A 282 2.12 10.26 -27.05
CA ALA A 282 1.97 9.78 -28.43
C ALA A 282 0.76 8.86 -28.63
N ASN A 283 0.30 8.17 -27.58
CA ASN A 283 -0.82 7.23 -27.65
C ASN A 283 -1.79 7.43 -26.48
N TYR A 284 -3.09 7.43 -26.77
CA TYR A 284 -4.16 7.38 -25.77
C TYR A 284 -4.96 6.10 -25.97
N LEU A 285 -4.95 5.23 -24.96
CA LEU A 285 -5.52 3.88 -25.04
C LEU A 285 -6.53 3.66 -23.93
N LEU A 286 -7.70 3.14 -24.32
CA LEU A 286 -8.68 2.59 -23.40
C LEU A 286 -8.57 1.07 -23.44
N VAL A 287 -8.08 0.48 -22.36
CA VAL A 287 -8.07 -0.96 -22.21
C VAL A 287 -9.46 -1.40 -21.75
N THR A 288 -10.16 -2.16 -22.59
CA THR A 288 -11.49 -2.68 -22.30
C THR A 288 -11.77 -3.94 -23.12
N ASN A 289 -12.61 -4.84 -22.60
CA ASN A 289 -13.06 -6.04 -23.30
C ASN A 289 -14.45 -5.87 -23.94
N LYS A 290 -15.06 -4.68 -23.83
CA LYS A 290 -16.40 -4.37 -24.39
C LYS A 290 -16.45 -2.95 -24.95
N THR A 291 -17.40 -2.68 -25.83
CA THR A 291 -17.77 -1.31 -26.20
C THR A 291 -18.16 -0.54 -24.94
N SER A 292 -17.49 0.57 -24.68
CA SER A 292 -17.65 1.33 -23.44
C SER A 292 -17.90 2.80 -23.77
N ALA A 293 -19.01 3.35 -23.27
CA ALA A 293 -19.31 4.78 -23.34
C ALA A 293 -18.23 5.64 -22.65
N LEU A 294 -17.38 5.00 -21.83
CA LEU A 294 -16.18 5.61 -21.25
C LEU A 294 -15.26 6.22 -22.30
N LYS A 295 -15.18 5.64 -23.50
CA LYS A 295 -14.33 6.17 -24.57
C LYS A 295 -14.70 7.61 -24.91
N GLU A 296 -15.95 7.84 -25.28
CA GLU A 296 -16.45 9.16 -25.67
C GLU A 296 -16.28 10.17 -24.53
N ARG A 297 -16.53 9.73 -23.28
CA ARG A 297 -16.36 10.57 -22.11
C ARG A 297 -14.90 10.98 -21.85
N LEU A 298 -13.97 10.05 -22.03
CA LEU A 298 -12.54 10.34 -21.93
C LEU A 298 -12.09 11.31 -23.03
N GLU A 299 -12.58 11.13 -24.26
CA GLU A 299 -12.26 12.02 -25.38
C GLU A 299 -12.79 13.45 -25.14
N GLU A 300 -13.98 13.59 -24.53
CA GLU A 300 -14.57 14.88 -24.13
C GLU A 300 -13.74 15.61 -23.06
N ILE A 301 -13.32 14.90 -22.01
CA ILE A 301 -12.67 15.49 -20.83
C ILE A 301 -11.19 15.74 -21.05
N LEU A 302 -10.53 14.86 -21.79
CA LEU A 302 -9.08 14.93 -22.03
C LEU A 302 -8.75 15.63 -23.35
N TYR A 303 -9.73 15.91 -24.20
CA TYR A 303 -9.55 16.51 -25.53
C TYR A 303 -8.57 15.73 -26.42
N GLN A 304 -8.52 14.41 -26.27
CA GLN A 304 -7.59 13.51 -26.95
C GLN A 304 -8.34 12.30 -27.50
N LYS A 305 -7.97 11.81 -28.68
CA LYS A 305 -8.62 10.63 -29.29
C LYS A 305 -8.12 9.33 -28.67
N PHE A 306 -9.03 8.46 -28.23
CA PHE A 306 -8.70 7.18 -27.61
C PHE A 306 -8.84 6.02 -28.61
N ASN A 307 -7.93 5.06 -28.54
CA ASN A 307 -8.10 3.77 -29.21
C ASN A 307 -8.43 2.68 -28.17
N CYS A 308 -9.47 1.89 -28.44
CA CYS A 308 -9.79 0.74 -27.60
C CYS A 308 -8.83 -0.42 -27.90
N ILE A 309 -8.41 -1.13 -26.86
CA ILE A 309 -7.54 -2.31 -26.98
C ILE A 309 -7.91 -3.34 -25.91
N SER A 310 -7.90 -4.62 -26.27
CA SER A 310 -8.12 -5.69 -25.29
C SER A 310 -6.87 -5.98 -24.46
N VAL A 311 -7.04 -6.63 -23.30
CA VAL A 311 -5.92 -7.10 -22.46
C VAL A 311 -4.96 -7.99 -23.27
N ASN A 312 -5.49 -8.92 -24.06
CA ASN A 312 -4.69 -9.85 -24.85
C ASN A 312 -3.86 -9.15 -25.93
N GLU A 313 -4.39 -8.09 -26.54
CA GLU A 313 -3.69 -7.32 -27.57
C GLU A 313 -2.61 -6.41 -26.96
N ILE A 314 -2.92 -5.70 -25.88
CA ILE A 314 -1.94 -4.81 -25.24
C ILE A 314 -0.76 -5.60 -24.67
N LEU A 315 -0.99 -6.82 -24.19
CA LEU A 315 0.07 -7.72 -23.76
C LEU A 315 0.94 -8.21 -24.93
N LYS A 316 0.51 -8.15 -26.18
CA LYS A 316 1.37 -8.52 -27.33
C LYS A 316 2.21 -7.35 -27.85
N LYS A 317 1.98 -6.13 -27.34
CA LYS A 317 2.65 -4.90 -27.78
C LYS A 317 3.72 -4.45 -26.79
N THR A 318 4.66 -3.67 -27.30
CA THR A 318 5.56 -2.85 -26.48
C THR A 318 5.15 -1.41 -26.68
N LEU A 319 4.53 -0.81 -25.67
CA LEU A 319 4.06 0.57 -25.72
C LEU A 319 5.05 1.48 -25.01
N SER A 320 5.25 2.68 -25.56
CA SER A 320 5.98 3.75 -24.90
C SER A 320 5.25 5.06 -25.08
N ASP A 321 5.45 5.99 -24.17
CA ASP A 321 4.84 7.33 -24.19
C ASP A 321 3.33 7.26 -24.44
N SER A 322 2.64 6.45 -23.63
CA SER A 322 1.21 6.17 -23.76
C SER A 322 0.45 6.56 -22.49
N TYR A 323 -0.72 7.20 -22.65
CA TYR A 323 -1.72 7.38 -21.60
C TYR A 323 -2.72 6.22 -21.67
N ILE A 324 -2.69 5.34 -20.67
CA ILE A 324 -3.42 4.07 -20.66
C ILE A 324 -4.48 4.13 -19.55
N VAL A 325 -5.76 4.09 -19.95
CA VAL A 325 -6.89 4.02 -19.02
C VAL A 325 -7.44 2.60 -19.02
N PHE A 326 -7.58 2.00 -17.83
CA PHE A 326 -8.18 0.69 -17.64
C PHE A 326 -9.64 0.83 -17.23
N ASP A 327 -10.54 0.15 -17.95
CA ASP A 327 -11.95 0.03 -17.59
C ASP A 327 -12.16 -1.15 -16.63
N ALA A 328 -12.07 -0.91 -15.31
CA ALA A 328 -12.24 -1.95 -14.31
C ALA A 328 -13.70 -2.46 -14.18
N GLU A 329 -14.64 -1.93 -14.99
CA GLU A 329 -15.96 -2.53 -15.14
C GLU A 329 -15.88 -3.87 -15.89
N TYR A 330 -14.93 -3.98 -16.84
CA TYR A 330 -14.81 -5.11 -17.77
C TYR A 330 -13.46 -5.82 -17.73
N ILE A 331 -12.53 -5.36 -16.89
CA ILE A 331 -11.19 -5.92 -16.72
C ILE A 331 -10.94 -6.23 -15.24
N THR A 332 -10.29 -7.36 -14.97
CA THR A 332 -9.96 -7.78 -13.61
C THR A 332 -8.78 -6.99 -13.05
N ALA A 333 -8.68 -6.91 -11.71
CA ALA A 333 -7.53 -6.28 -11.09
C ALA A 333 -6.21 -7.01 -11.40
N ASP A 334 -6.26 -8.33 -11.57
CA ASP A 334 -5.10 -9.15 -11.93
C ASP A 334 -4.60 -8.83 -13.35
N ASP A 335 -5.50 -8.68 -14.32
CA ASP A 335 -5.14 -8.25 -15.68
C ASP A 335 -4.50 -6.86 -15.71
N ILE A 336 -5.06 -5.90 -14.97
CA ILE A 336 -4.55 -4.53 -14.90
C ILE A 336 -3.10 -4.53 -14.39
N LYS A 337 -2.82 -5.19 -13.26
CA LYS A 337 -1.47 -5.30 -12.70
C LYS A 337 -0.51 -5.95 -13.68
N MET A 338 -0.92 -7.05 -14.31
CA MET A 338 -0.10 -7.75 -15.31
C MET A 338 0.27 -6.83 -16.49
N VAL A 339 -0.67 -6.03 -17.00
CA VAL A 339 -0.39 -5.05 -18.06
C VAL A 339 0.56 -3.96 -17.56
N MET A 340 0.31 -3.39 -16.37
CA MET A 340 1.16 -2.35 -15.78
C MET A 340 2.60 -2.84 -15.61
N GLU A 341 2.81 -4.02 -15.03
CA GLU A 341 4.13 -4.60 -14.84
C GLU A 341 4.86 -4.87 -16.17
N LYS A 342 4.13 -5.26 -17.22
CA LYS A 342 4.69 -5.46 -18.57
C LYS A 342 5.05 -4.16 -19.28
N GLN A 343 4.31 -3.09 -19.00
CA GLN A 343 4.44 -1.80 -19.67
C GLN A 343 5.16 -0.73 -18.82
N LYS A 344 5.71 -1.08 -17.65
CA LYS A 344 6.50 -0.20 -16.78
C LYS A 344 7.78 0.33 -17.45
N ASN A 345 8.28 1.47 -16.97
CA ASN A 345 9.54 2.11 -17.40
C ASN A 345 9.63 2.56 -18.87
N LYS A 346 8.50 2.83 -19.52
CA LYS A 346 8.45 3.25 -20.94
C LYS A 346 7.79 4.62 -21.15
N GLN A 347 7.84 5.49 -20.13
CA GLN A 347 7.09 6.76 -20.08
C GLN A 347 5.57 6.61 -20.23
N ASN A 348 5.05 5.42 -19.95
CA ASN A 348 3.62 5.19 -19.92
C ASN A 348 3.02 5.73 -18.61
N CYS A 349 1.80 6.23 -18.71
CA CYS A 349 0.97 6.66 -17.61
C CYS A 349 -0.23 5.72 -17.51
N PHE A 350 -0.61 5.35 -16.29
CA PHE A 350 -1.71 4.44 -16.03
C PHE A 350 -2.79 5.13 -15.20
N ARG A 351 -4.04 4.99 -15.64
CA ARG A 351 -5.22 5.36 -14.88
C ARG A 351 -6.21 4.20 -14.83
N ILE A 352 -6.96 4.10 -13.74
CA ILE A 352 -8.00 3.10 -13.59
C ILE A 352 -9.32 3.83 -13.37
N LYS A 353 -10.34 3.47 -14.15
CA LYS A 353 -11.74 3.79 -13.89
C LYS A 353 -12.30 2.71 -12.96
N PRO A 354 -12.60 2.99 -11.68
CA PRO A 354 -13.12 1.97 -10.77
C PRO A 354 -14.54 1.52 -11.15
N ARG A 355 -14.88 0.29 -10.79
CA ARG A 355 -16.23 -0.26 -10.98
C ARG A 355 -17.29 0.62 -10.31
N ASN A 356 -18.40 0.90 -10.99
CA ASN A 356 -19.51 1.72 -10.47
C ASN A 356 -19.20 3.18 -10.09
N PHE A 357 -18.01 3.69 -10.40
CA PHE A 357 -17.63 5.09 -10.13
C PHE A 357 -17.33 5.85 -11.42
N ASN A 358 -17.63 7.14 -11.40
CA ASN A 358 -17.43 8.05 -12.53
C ASN A 358 -16.20 8.95 -12.27
N PHE A 359 -15.04 8.33 -12.10
CA PHE A 359 -13.77 9.02 -12.09
C PHE A 359 -12.67 8.07 -12.55
N ILE A 360 -11.56 8.62 -13.00
CA ILE A 360 -10.30 7.91 -13.21
C ILE A 360 -9.28 8.37 -12.18
N LEU A 361 -8.40 7.46 -11.76
CA LEU A 361 -7.31 7.77 -10.86
C LEU A 361 -6.01 7.04 -11.22
N GLY A 362 -4.87 7.55 -10.77
CA GLY A 362 -3.59 6.87 -10.84
C GLY A 362 -2.48 7.73 -10.28
N SER A 363 -1.25 7.23 -10.26
CA SER A 363 -0.10 8.02 -9.81
C SER A 363 1.08 7.78 -10.73
N ASP A 364 1.77 8.86 -11.09
CA ASP A 364 2.93 8.83 -11.98
C ASP A 364 4.25 8.70 -11.20
N GLN A 365 4.20 8.83 -9.87
CA GLN A 365 5.35 8.70 -8.99
C GLN A 365 4.94 8.23 -7.59
N SER A 366 5.73 7.34 -6.97
CA SER A 366 5.50 6.85 -5.61
C SER A 366 5.81 7.85 -4.46
N THR A 367 5.96 9.14 -4.80
CA THR A 367 6.42 10.18 -3.85
C THR A 367 5.57 11.43 -3.82
N SER A 368 4.59 11.54 -4.70
CA SER A 368 3.63 12.65 -4.84
C SER A 368 2.21 12.10 -4.82
N LYS A 369 1.24 12.97 -4.57
CA LYS A 369 -0.16 12.63 -4.79
C LYS A 369 -0.39 12.29 -6.25
N GLY A 370 -1.27 11.33 -6.48
CA GLY A 370 -1.71 10.95 -7.80
C GLY A 370 -2.70 11.95 -8.41
N GLU A 371 -3.17 11.59 -9.59
CA GLU A 371 -4.18 12.33 -10.32
C GLU A 371 -5.54 11.67 -10.13
N VAL A 372 -6.58 12.48 -9.92
CA VAL A 372 -7.98 12.07 -9.97
C VAL A 372 -8.69 13.00 -10.93
N LYS A 373 -9.49 12.44 -11.85
CA LYS A 373 -10.38 13.20 -12.73
C LYS A 373 -11.78 12.61 -12.69
N ASP A 374 -12.76 13.42 -12.33
CA ASP A 374 -14.16 13.04 -12.45
C ASP A 374 -14.54 12.89 -13.93
N LEU A 375 -15.40 11.90 -14.20
CA LEU A 375 -15.93 11.59 -15.53
C LEU A 375 -17.35 12.15 -15.64
#